data_AF-A0A644Y0L5-F1
#
_entry.id   AF-A0A644Y0L5-F1
#
_cell.length_a   1.000
_cell.length_b   1.000
_cell.length_c   1.000
_cell.angle_alpha   90.00
_cell.angle_beta   90.00
_cell.angle_gamma   90.00
#
_symmetry.space_group_name_H-M   'P 1'
#
loop_
_entity.id
_entity.type
_entity.pdbx_description
1 polymer ?
#
loop_
_entity_poly.entity_id
_entity_poly.type
_entity_poly.pdbx_seq_one_letter_code
_entity_poly.pdbx_strand_id
1 'polypeptide(L)' 'MTNLGMSLSLSGIISLMDSFGKLKRVWMIRGAHLVKYEGPQLDSNQPNLAVSRIELVYNGCC' A
#
# COMPACT_ATOMS: atom_id res chain seq x y z
N MET A 1 -1.15 23.86 -8.76
CA MET A 1 -2.17 23.46 -9.76
C MET A 1 -1.93 21.98 -10.05
N THR A 2 -2.68 21.10 -9.39
CA THR A 2 -2.52 19.63 -9.47
C THR A 2 -3.76 19.07 -10.16
N ASN A 3 -3.55 18.35 -11.26
CA ASN A 3 -4.61 17.87 -12.14
C ASN A 3 -5.43 16.76 -11.45
N LEU A 4 -6.72 17.00 -11.22
CA LEU A 4 -7.72 16.14 -10.55
C LEU A 4 -8.11 14.88 -11.36
N GLY A 5 -7.20 14.32 -12.17
CA GLY A 5 -7.52 13.17 -13.04
C GLY A 5 -6.36 12.31 -13.53
N MET A 6 -5.11 12.60 -13.14
CA MET A 6 -3.97 11.74 -13.52
C MET A 6 -3.59 10.82 -12.36
N SER A 7 -4.03 9.57 -12.41
CA SER A 7 -3.50 8.52 -11.55
C SER A 7 -2.03 8.28 -11.92
N LEU A 8 -1.11 8.72 -11.07
CA LEU A 8 0.32 8.48 -11.26
C LEU A 8 0.61 7.02 -10.94
N SER A 9 1.19 6.31 -11.90
CA SER A 9 1.68 4.94 -11.70
C SER A 9 2.81 4.95 -10.68
N LEU A 10 2.65 4.14 -9.64
CA LEU A 10 3.64 3.88 -8.61
C LEU A 10 4.42 2.60 -8.95
N SER A 11 5.67 2.55 -8.49
CA SER A 11 6.45 1.31 -8.42
C SER A 11 6.86 1.08 -6.98
N GLY A 12 6.84 -0.17 -6.54
CA GLY A 12 7.06 -0.53 -5.14
C GLY A 12 7.82 -1.84 -4.99
N ILE A 13 8.43 -2.04 -3.83
CA ILE A 13 9.14 -3.27 -3.48
C ILE A 13 8.51 -3.84 -2.22
N ILE A 14 8.17 -5.12 -2.25
CA ILE A 14 7.77 -5.89 -1.07
C ILE A 14 8.90 -6.87 -0.78
N SER A 15 9.46 -6.81 0.43
CA SER A 15 10.57 -7.66 0.85
C SER A 15 10.14 -8.57 2.00
N LEU A 16 10.20 -9.88 1.80
CA LEU A 16 10.09 -10.85 2.88
C LEU A 16 11.45 -11.02 3.55
N MET A 17 11.47 -10.72 4.85
CA MET A 17 12.63 -10.91 5.72
C MET A 17 12.38 -12.09 6.67
N ASP A 18 13.43 -12.77 7.12
CA ASP A 18 13.32 -13.66 8.28
C ASP A 18 13.34 -12.91 9.62
N SER A 19 13.23 -13.66 10.72
CA SER A 19 13.21 -13.11 12.08
C SER A 19 14.49 -12.36 12.47
N PHE A 20 15.60 -12.57 11.74
CA PHE A 20 16.86 -11.87 11.95
C PHE A 20 17.02 -10.69 10.98
N GLY A 21 15.99 -10.37 10.19
CA GLY A 21 16.01 -9.28 9.21
C GLY A 21 16.72 -9.63 7.90
N LYS A 22 17.08 -10.90 7.66
CA LYS A 22 17.75 -11.31 6.42
C LYS A 22 16.73 -11.51 5.31
N LEU A 23 17.03 -10.94 4.14
CA LEU A 23 16.21 -11.03 2.95
C LEU A 23 16.03 -12.49 2.49
N LYS A 24 14.77 -12.88 2.27
CA LYS A 24 14.37 -14.20 1.74
C LYS A 24 13.78 -14.11 0.35
N ARG A 25 12.96 -13.07 0.10
CA ARG A 25 12.29 -12.88 -1.18
C ARG A 25 11.97 -11.41 -1.41
N VAL A 26 11.98 -11.00 -2.66
CA VAL A 26 11.58 -9.68 -3.11
C VAL A 26 10.50 -9.85 -4.17
N TRP A 27 9.48 -8.99 -4.12
CA TRP A 27 8.55 -8.77 -5.22
C TRP A 27 8.65 -7.30 -5.64
N MET A 28 8.83 -7.08 -6.94
CA MET A 28 8.82 -5.76 -7.55
C MET A 28 7.46 -5.52 -8.19
N ILE A 29 6.71 -4.57 -7.64
CA ILE A 29 5.41 -4.14 -8.16
C ILE A 29 5.63 -2.98 -9.14
N ARG A 30 5.07 -3.10 -10.34
CA ARG A 30 5.15 -2.08 -11.40
C ARG A 30 3.76 -1.68 -11.87
N GLY A 31 3.60 -0.40 -12.23
CA GLY A 31 2.33 0.07 -12.80
C GLY A 31 1.20 0.09 -11.77
N ALA A 32 1.49 0.38 -10.50
CA ALA A 32 0.48 0.35 -9.44
C ALA A 32 -0.31 1.66 -9.40
N HIS A 33 -1.62 1.56 -9.32
CA HIS A 33 -2.55 2.69 -9.23
C HIS A 33 -3.42 2.56 -7.99
N LEU A 34 -3.59 3.68 -7.28
CA LEU A 34 -4.53 3.75 -6.15
C LEU A 34 -5.96 3.70 -6.67
N VAL A 35 -6.73 2.72 -6.20
CA VAL A 35 -8.14 2.57 -6.56
C VAL A 35 -9.10 2.88 -5.42
N LYS A 36 -8.62 2.80 -4.17
CA LYS A 36 -9.45 3.05 -3.00
C LYS A 36 -8.62 3.48 -1.79
N TYR A 37 -9.21 4.35 -0.98
CA TYR A 37 -8.72 4.74 0.34
C TYR A 37 -9.85 4.63 1.35
N GLU A 38 -9.59 3.97 2.47
CA GLU A 38 -10.48 3.91 3.63
C GLU A 38 -9.75 4.49 4.84
N GLY A 39 -10.32 5.53 5.43
CA GLY A 39 -9.80 6.14 6.66
C GLY A 39 -10.03 5.27 7.90
N PRO A 40 -9.39 5.61 9.03
CA PRO A 40 -9.57 4.87 10.26
C PRO A 40 -10.99 5.06 10.81
N GLN A 41 -11.54 4.01 11.40
CA GLN A 41 -12.78 4.09 12.18
C GLN A 41 -12.47 4.73 13.53
N LEU A 42 -13.18 5.81 13.85
CA LEU A 42 -13.04 6.54 15.10
C LEU A 42 -14.23 6.20 16.01
N ASP A 43 -13.98 5.39 17.03
CA ASP A 43 -14.97 5.03 18.05
C ASP A 43 -14.37 5.26 19.44
N SER A 44 -14.98 6.17 20.20
CA SER A 44 -14.54 6.49 21.57
C SER A 44 -14.75 5.35 22.56
N ASN A 45 -15.60 4.37 22.22
CA ASN A 45 -15.94 3.24 23.08
C ASN A 45 -15.13 1.98 22.77
N GLN A 46 -14.39 1.97 21.66
CA GLN A 46 -13.58 0.84 21.23
C GLN A 46 -12.13 1.31 21.03
N PRO A 47 -11.25 1.14 22.04
CA PRO A 47 -9.87 1.57 21.93
C PRO A 47 -9.10 0.66 20.95
N ASN A 48 -8.91 1.15 19.73
CA ASN A 48 -8.32 0.42 18.62
C ASN A 48 -7.17 1.25 18.02
N LEU A 49 -6.17 0.59 17.42
CA LEU A 49 -5.20 1.31 16.59
C LEU A 49 -5.93 1.94 15.40
N ALA A 50 -5.73 3.24 15.19
CA ALA A 50 -6.24 3.92 14.01
C ALA A 50 -5.46 3.44 12.77
N VAL A 51 -6.09 2.62 11.94
CA VAL A 51 -5.50 2.07 10.72
C VAL A 51 -6.25 2.62 9.51
N SER A 52 -5.49 3.15 8.54
CA SER A 52 -6.02 3.44 7.21
C SER A 52 -5.68 2.32 6.24
N ARG A 53 -6.51 2.11 5.23
CA ARG A 53 -6.28 1.14 4.16
C ARG A 53 -6.22 1.84 2.81
N ILE A 54 -5.24 1.48 2.00
CA ILE A 54 -5.22 1.78 0.57
C ILE A 54 -5.33 0.48 -0.21
N GLU A 55 -6.01 0.52 -1.35
CA GLU A 55 -6.04 -0.59 -2.29
C GLU A 55 -5.40 -0.14 -3.60
N LEU A 56 -4.48 -0.97 -4.09
CA LEU A 56 -3.73 -0.74 -5.32
C LEU A 56 -4.06 -1.84 -6.32
N VAL A 57 -4.24 -1.46 -7.59
CA VAL A 57 -4.22 -2.39 -8.72
C VAL A 57 -2.91 -2.21 -9.45
N TYR A 58 -2.23 -3.30 -9.79
CA TYR A 58 -0.92 -3.27 -10.44
C TYR A 58 -0.93 -4.05 -11.76
N ASN A 59 -0.05 -3.66 -12.67
CA ASN A 59 0.06 -4.29 -14.00
C ASN A 59 1.08 -5.43 -14.02
N GLY A 60 2.07 -5.42 -13.12
CA GLY A 60 3.08 -6.47 -13.05
C GLY A 60 3.66 -6.68 -11.65
N CYS A 61 4.03 -7.93 -11.37
CA CYS A 61 4.72 -8.36 -10.16
C CYS A 61 5.75 -9.43 -10.56
N CYS A 62 7.02 -9.22 -10.25
CA CYS A 62 8.11 -10.17 -10.50
C CYS A 62 9.08 -10.28 -9.34
#